data_AF-A0A351WVA5-F1
#
_entry.id   AF-A0A351WVA5-F1
#
_cell.length_a   1.000
_cell.length_b   1.000
_cell.length_c   1.000
_cell.angle_alpha   90.00
_cell.angle_beta   90.00
_cell.angle_gamma   90.00
#
_symmetry.space_group_name_H-M   'P 1'
#
loop_
_entity.id
_entity.type
_entity.pdbx_description
1 polymer ?
#
loop_
_entity_poly.entity_id
_entity_poly.type
_entity_poly.pdbx_seq_one_letter_code
_entity_poly.pdbx_strand_id
1 'polypeptide(L)' 'MSAPEECSITRNRSGTEEGKGTGVGLYMARSIVHRNMRGKLSVANVAEGAGFKIVIQGAAA' A
#
# COMPACT_ATOMS: atom_id res chain seq x y z
N MET A 1 -34.78 9.90 -26.38
CA MET A 1 -34.58 8.62 -25.67
C MET A 1 -33.12 8.21 -25.83
N SER A 2 -32.44 8.11 -24.70
CA SER A 2 -31.20 7.37 -24.39
C SER A 2 -29.91 7.74 -25.15
N ALA A 3 -29.12 8.60 -24.52
CA ALA A 3 -27.67 8.59 -24.68
C ALA A 3 -27.10 7.25 -24.16
N PRO A 4 -26.18 6.58 -24.86
CA PRO A 4 -25.23 5.69 -24.20
C PRO A 4 -24.13 6.55 -23.58
N GLU A 5 -24.19 6.70 -22.25
CA GLU A 5 -23.01 7.04 -21.47
C GLU A 5 -21.98 5.91 -21.60
N GLU A 6 -20.85 6.16 -22.23
CA GLU A 6 -19.56 5.76 -21.65
C GLU A 6 -18.43 6.59 -22.28
N CYS A 7 -18.17 7.73 -21.65
CA CYS A 7 -17.06 8.61 -21.96
C CYS A 7 -15.74 7.92 -21.55
N SER A 8 -15.00 7.41 -22.52
CA SER A 8 -13.54 7.54 -22.69
C SER A 8 -12.63 7.48 -21.44
N ILE A 9 -12.80 6.52 -20.53
CA ILE A 9 -11.74 6.13 -19.57
C ILE A 9 -11.02 4.88 -20.11
N THR A 10 -10.51 4.95 -21.33
CA THR A 10 -9.67 3.91 -21.95
C THR A 10 -8.18 4.23 -21.80
N ARG A 11 -7.63 4.11 -20.59
CA ARG A 11 -6.27 3.58 -20.28
C ARG A 11 -5.87 3.90 -18.84
N ASN A 12 -6.08 2.95 -17.95
CA ASN A 12 -5.01 2.55 -17.04
C ASN A 12 -5.13 1.04 -16.85
N ARG A 13 -4.64 0.29 -17.85
CA ARG A 13 -4.52 -1.16 -17.77
C ARG A 13 -3.38 -1.47 -16.81
N SER A 14 -3.63 -1.33 -15.51
CA SER A 14 -2.77 -1.91 -14.48
C SER A 14 -3.17 -3.38 -14.43
N GLY A 15 -2.35 -4.23 -15.05
CA GLY A 15 -2.57 -5.67 -15.06
C GLY A 15 -2.84 -6.16 -13.65
N THR A 16 -4.00 -6.78 -13.44
CA THR A 16 -4.15 -7.83 -12.44
C THR A 16 -3.36 -9.03 -12.96
N GLU A 17 -2.04 -8.91 -12.92
CA GLU A 17 -1.16 -10.05 -12.97
C GLU A 17 -1.40 -10.80 -11.66
N GLU A 18 -2.13 -11.92 -11.76
CA GLU A 18 -2.48 -12.82 -10.66
C GLU A 18 -1.23 -13.14 -9.83
N GLY A 19 -1.03 -12.39 -8.74
CA GLY A 19 0.16 -12.49 -7.90
C GLY A 19 0.76 -11.15 -7.41
N LYS A 20 0.54 -10.02 -8.10
CA LYS A 20 0.93 -8.70 -7.58
C LYS A 20 -0.26 -8.05 -6.88
N GLY A 21 -0.34 -8.24 -5.56
CA GLY A 21 -1.29 -7.51 -4.74
C GLY A 21 -1.21 -6.00 -5.00
N THR A 22 -2.32 -5.29 -4.88
CA THR A 22 -2.48 -3.86 -5.21
C THR A 22 -1.59 -2.89 -4.41
N GLY A 23 -0.76 -3.40 -3.49
CA GLY A 23 0.05 -2.60 -2.58
C GLY A 23 -0.76 -1.85 -1.51
N VAL A 24 -2.10 -1.94 -1.55
CA VAL A 24 -3.00 -1.19 -0.67
C VAL A 24 -2.82 -1.61 0.80
N GLY A 25 -2.65 -2.90 1.08
CA GLY A 25 -2.44 -3.39 2.45
C GLY A 25 -1.17 -2.82 3.11
N LEU A 26 -0.06 -2.76 2.36
CA LEU A 26 1.19 -2.19 2.86
C LEU A 26 1.10 -0.68 3.05
N TYR A 27 0.37 0.00 2.15
CA TYR A 27 0.08 1.43 2.30
C TYR A 27 -0.79 1.73 3.52
N MET A 28 -1.83 0.91 3.77
CA MET A 28 -2.67 1.04 4.96
C MET A 28 -1.86 0.81 6.23
N ALA A 29 -1.07 -0.27 6.29
CA ALA A 29 -0.20 -0.56 7.42
C ALA A 29 0.79 0.58 7.69
N ARG A 30 1.42 1.14 6.65
CA ARG A 30 2.31 2.31 6.78
C ARG A 30 1.59 3.53 7.34
N SER A 31 0.36 3.78 6.86
CA SER A 31 -0.45 4.91 7.29
C SER A 31 -0.85 4.80 8.77
N ILE A 32 -1.26 3.61 9.23
CA ILE A 32 -1.63 3.36 10.63
C ILE A 32 -0.42 3.56 11.54
N VAL A 33 0.72 2.94 11.20
CA VAL A 33 1.96 3.08 11.97
C VAL A 33 2.41 4.55 12.04
N HIS A 34 2.30 5.29 10.93
CA HIS A 34 2.73 6.69 10.90
C HIS A 34 1.77 7.63 11.63
N ARG A 35 0.47 7.51 11.39
CA ARG A 35 -0.54 8.45 11.89
C ARG A 35 -0.99 8.14 13.31
N ASN A 36 -1.29 6.89 13.61
CA ASN A 36 -1.88 6.51 14.89
C ASN A 36 -0.81 6.24 15.94
N MET A 37 0.30 5.62 15.52
CA MET A 37 1.34 5.18 16.45
C MET A 37 2.57 6.11 16.48
N ARG A 38 2.57 7.19 15.66
CA ARG A 38 3.73 8.09 15.47
C ARG A 38 5.05 7.35 15.19
N GLY A 39 4.93 6.18 14.59
CA GLY A 39 6.03 5.27 14.28
C GLY A 39 6.47 5.36 12.83
N LYS A 40 7.34 4.41 12.44
CA LYS A 40 7.86 4.26 11.09
C LYS A 40 7.83 2.79 10.67
N LEU A 41 7.21 2.51 9.53
CA LEU A 41 7.29 1.23 8.84
C LEU A 41 8.29 1.35 7.68
N SER A 42 9.24 0.42 7.58
CA SER A 42 10.24 0.35 6.52
C SER A 42 10.33 -1.07 5.96
N VAL A 43 10.55 -1.19 4.66
CA VAL A 43 10.66 -2.47 3.95
C VAL A 43 11.97 -2.49 3.20
N ALA A 44 12.69 -3.61 3.28
CA ALA A 44 13.90 -3.84 2.52
C ALA A 44 13.86 -5.25 1.92
N ASN A 45 14.40 -5.40 0.72
CA ASN A 45 14.69 -6.73 0.18
C ASN A 45 15.94 -7.26 0.91
N VAL A 46 15.85 -8.47 1.45
CA VAL A 46 16.92 -9.19 2.16
C VAL A 46 17.26 -10.46 1.38
N ALA A 47 18.38 -11.11 1.70
CA ALA A 47 18.89 -12.24 0.92
C ALA A 47 17.85 -13.35 0.64
N GLU A 48 16.89 -13.57 1.54
CA GLU A 48 15.86 -14.61 1.42
C GLU A 48 14.42 -14.06 1.26
N GLY A 49 14.25 -12.79 0.90
CA GLY A 49 12.92 -12.22 0.64
C GLY A 49 12.74 -10.80 1.14
N ALA A 50 11.66 -10.51 1.85
CA ALA A 50 11.33 -9.15 2.31
C ALA A 50 11.42 -9.02 3.83
N GLY A 51 12.21 -8.06 4.30
CA GLY A 51 12.28 -7.65 5.70
C GLY A 51 11.37 -6.46 5.95
N PHE A 52 10.51 -6.56 6.97
CA PHE A 52 9.64 -5.48 7.42
C PHE A 52 10.08 -5.02 8.82
N LYS A 53 10.42 -3.74 8.96
CA LYS A 53 10.83 -3.13 10.22
C LYS A 53 9.81 -2.08 10.66
N ILE A 54 9.27 -2.24 11.87
CA ILE A 54 8.38 -1.26 12.52
C ILE A 54 9.13 -0.66 13.71
N VAL A 55 9.22 0.67 13.74
CA VAL A 55 9.79 1.42 14.85
C VAL A 55 8.68 2.25 15.46
N ILE A 56 8.35 2.01 16.72
CA ILE A 56 7.38 2.79 17.48
C ILE A 56 8.14 3.65 18.48
N GLN A 57 7.73 4.91 18.64
CA GLN A 57 8.23 5.77 19.71
C GLN A 57 7.57 5.25 21.00
N GLY A 58 8.30 4.43 21.75
CA GLY A 58 7.82 3.94 23.03
C GLY A 58 7.54 5.11 23.98
N ALA A 59 6.49 5.01 24.79
CA ALA A 59 6.33 5.87 25.94
C ALA A 59 7.51 5.60 26.88
N ALA A 60 8.45 6.55 26.98
CA ALA A 60 9.34 6.60 28.12
C ALA A 60 8.46 6.89 29.35
N ALA A 61 8.22 5.86 30.16
CA ALA A 61 7.70 5.98 31.51
C ALA A 61 8.87 5.93 32.48
#